data_AF-A0A7Y3DGV3-F1
#
_entry.id   AF-A0A7Y3DGV3-F1
#
_cell.length_a   1.000
_cell.length_b   1.000
_cell.length_c   1.000
_cell.angle_alpha   90.00
_cell.angle_beta   90.00
_cell.angle_gamma   90.00
#
_symmetry.space_group_name_H-M   'P 1'
#
loop_
_entity.id
_entity.type
_entity.pdbx_description
1 polymer ?
#
loop_
_entity_poly.entity_id
_entity_poly.type
_entity_poly.pdbx_seq_one_letter_code
_entity_poly.pdbx_strand_id
1 'polypeptide(L)'
;MSAASGLFFIGSALLVLAGTLKAVHPEPAARALSVLGLRPRRWLAVSIGVVEIGIGGAGLAVGSAATALLVALFYLGFAGFVAAAMLGPGDISTCGCFGDSSAPPGGTHVAVNLSLAAVAGAAVVNPPGGLIDSVGSAVLPALAYGILAALLLYLLYLATTALPTVLTLVRSPAPLVAAPAAGFSRAAVTHGAEFIEGRVSRRGFLTAAAMTGAALVVQPLDFVLRPVSAYAAICGCSGMDCECNDLCCDGYTAFCCTLTGQNLCPPGSLAAGWWKADGSGLCDRAGTPQPRYYIDCNATCDGCACDQSGFCDTTCSGCDCGCANDHCGNRKACCTKFRYGQCGQDVECVGPIVCRVVTCTPPWFWDPSCTTVVATDNQTRFHDAACLHGRVDGVPDGIAIVGDWNGDGIKTPGVVKDGRWYLRNSNTPGPADIVFDFGLPTDVPVVGDWNGDGIDSPGVVRDGVWYLRFTNDAGFADLELPLDLPDGIPVAGDWTGDGVSTPGVVRNGQWHLRNSNTPGPADTVFYFGIPGDRPVVGDWTGSGIDFPGVVRNGIWYLRNSHSDGVADVTFEYGLGTDLPIAGRWSQGAVAAPGVIRTNVWLLNDGQDTSVADTQFIYGSGILEPA
;
A
#
# COMPACT_ATOMS: atom_id res chain seq x y z
N MET A 1 12.81 -40.93 -21.58
CA MET A 1 11.94 -41.01 -20.39
C MET A 1 10.47 -40.95 -20.81
N SER A 2 9.62 -41.83 -20.27
CA SER A 2 8.17 -41.79 -20.52
C SER A 2 7.48 -40.72 -19.65
N ALA A 3 6.31 -40.25 -20.06
CA ALA A 3 5.52 -39.30 -19.25
C ALA A 3 5.18 -39.87 -17.85
N ALA A 4 4.89 -41.17 -17.76
CA ALA A 4 4.61 -41.86 -16.51
C ALA A 4 5.83 -41.92 -15.58
N SER A 5 7.01 -42.22 -16.13
CA SER A 5 8.28 -42.17 -15.40
C SER A 5 8.55 -40.76 -14.88
N GLY A 6 8.25 -39.75 -15.68
CA GLY A 6 8.46 -38.36 -15.28
C GLY A 6 7.56 -37.92 -14.14
N LEU A 7 6.27 -38.25 -14.20
CA LEU A 7 5.31 -37.99 -13.12
C LEU A 7 5.68 -38.71 -11.82
N PHE A 8 6.24 -39.92 -11.91
CA PHE A 8 6.75 -40.65 -10.75
C PHE A 8 7.90 -39.90 -10.04
N PHE A 9 8.87 -39.39 -10.81
CA PHE A 9 9.96 -38.61 -10.24
C PHE A 9 9.49 -37.28 -9.65
N ILE A 10 8.50 -36.63 -10.27
CA ILE A 10 7.90 -35.40 -9.73
C ILE A 10 7.19 -35.69 -8.40
N GLY A 11 6.45 -36.80 -8.31
CA GLY A 11 5.88 -37.26 -7.03
C GLY A 11 6.95 -37.53 -5.98
N SER A 12 8.02 -38.24 -6.34
CA SER A 12 9.11 -38.53 -5.42
C SER A 12 9.85 -37.27 -4.95
N ALA A 13 10.06 -36.28 -5.83
CA ALA A 13 10.64 -34.98 -5.48
C ALA A 13 9.72 -34.16 -4.57
N LEU A 14 8.40 -34.20 -4.81
CA LEU A 14 7.42 -33.54 -3.96
C LEU A 14 7.42 -34.14 -2.54
N LEU A 15 7.62 -35.46 -2.43
CA LEU A 15 7.74 -36.14 -1.14
C LEU A 15 9.01 -35.73 -0.37
N VAL A 16 10.15 -35.60 -1.06
CA VAL A 16 11.39 -35.07 -0.46
C VAL A 16 11.20 -33.64 0.04
N LEU A 17 10.57 -32.79 -0.76
CA LEU A 17 10.28 -31.40 -0.38
C LEU A 17 9.34 -31.34 0.83
N ALA A 18 8.26 -32.11 0.83
CA ALA A 18 7.32 -32.19 1.94
C ALA A 18 8.00 -32.67 3.23
N GLY A 19 8.81 -33.73 3.15
CA GLY A 19 9.53 -34.29 4.29
C GLY A 19 10.56 -33.33 4.87
N THR A 20 11.29 -32.61 4.00
CA THR A 20 12.25 -31.58 4.40
C THR A 20 11.56 -30.46 5.17
N LEU A 21 10.44 -29.95 4.66
CA LEU A 21 9.70 -28.89 5.32
C LEU A 21 9.06 -29.34 6.65
N LYS A 22 8.62 -30.59 6.78
CA LYS A 22 8.13 -31.16 8.05
C LYS A 22 9.26 -31.40 9.06
N ALA A 23 10.47 -31.71 8.61
CA ALA A 23 11.62 -31.84 9.49
C ALA A 23 12.09 -30.49 10.04
N VAL A 24 12.03 -29.42 9.22
CA VAL A 24 12.40 -28.05 9.59
C VAL A 24 11.30 -27.35 10.40
N HIS A 25 10.04 -27.50 10.00
CA HIS A 25 8.85 -26.91 10.64
C HIS A 25 7.85 -27.98 11.09
N PRO A 26 8.13 -28.72 12.19
CA PRO A 26 7.33 -29.87 12.61
C PRO A 26 6.02 -29.52 13.33
N GLU A 27 5.80 -28.27 13.73
CA GLU A 27 4.68 -27.87 14.60
C GLU A 27 3.30 -28.04 13.95
N PRO A 28 3.08 -27.73 12.66
CA PRO A 28 1.80 -27.97 12.00
C PRO A 28 1.50 -29.47 11.87
N ALA A 29 2.49 -30.27 11.47
CA ALA A 29 2.36 -31.72 11.36
C ALA A 29 2.13 -32.40 12.73
N ALA A 30 2.81 -31.95 13.79
CA ALA A 30 2.63 -32.48 15.14
C ALA A 30 1.21 -32.23 15.67
N ARG A 31 0.63 -31.05 15.38
CA ARG A 31 -0.76 -30.71 15.74
C ARG A 31 -1.79 -31.51 14.95
N ALA A 32 -1.53 -31.75 13.66
CA ALA A 32 -2.42 -32.51 12.80
C ALA A 32 -2.57 -33.99 13.22
N LEU A 33 -1.56 -34.58 13.88
CA LEU A 33 -1.62 -35.95 14.39
C LEU A 33 -2.67 -36.16 15.50
N SER A 34 -3.21 -35.09 16.09
CA SER A 34 -4.29 -35.17 17.07
C SER A 34 -5.57 -35.79 16.50
N VAL A 35 -5.79 -35.71 15.17
CA VAL A 35 -6.90 -36.38 14.46
C VAL A 35 -6.87 -37.90 14.61
N LEU A 36 -5.67 -38.48 14.76
CA LEU A 36 -5.49 -39.93 14.96
C LEU A 36 -5.53 -40.31 16.45
N GLY A 37 -5.94 -39.40 17.35
CA GLY A 37 -5.91 -39.60 18.79
C GLY A 37 -4.50 -39.63 19.39
N LEU A 38 -3.48 -39.26 18.61
CA LEU A 38 -2.09 -39.22 19.05
C LEU A 38 -1.79 -37.90 19.77
N ARG A 39 -1.00 -37.95 20.85
CA ARG A 39 -0.54 -36.73 21.52
C ARG A 39 0.43 -35.97 20.60
N PRO A 40 0.27 -34.64 20.41
CA PRO A 40 1.13 -33.86 19.54
C PRO A 40 2.57 -33.85 20.09
N ARG A 41 3.47 -34.52 19.39
CA ARG A 41 4.89 -34.64 19.78
C ARG A 41 5.78 -34.24 18.61
N ARG A 42 6.64 -33.24 18.84
CA ARG A 42 7.56 -32.69 17.82
C ARG A 42 8.42 -33.77 17.16
N TRP A 43 8.98 -34.70 17.95
CA TRP A 43 9.84 -35.76 17.42
C TRP A 43 9.11 -36.73 16.48
N LEU A 44 7.81 -36.96 16.69
CA LEU A 44 7.02 -37.86 15.84
C LEU A 44 6.82 -37.25 14.44
N ALA A 45 6.55 -35.94 14.37
CA ALA A 45 6.45 -35.20 13.12
C ALA A 45 7.80 -35.14 12.36
N VAL A 46 8.91 -34.94 13.08
CA VAL A 46 10.26 -35.00 12.50
C VAL A 46 10.56 -36.39 11.94
N SER A 47 10.24 -37.46 12.68
CA SER A 47 10.42 -38.83 12.21
C SER A 47 9.64 -39.13 10.93
N ILE A 48 8.39 -38.65 10.83
CA ILE A 48 7.59 -38.76 9.61
C ILE A 48 8.26 -38.00 8.46
N GLY A 49 8.76 -36.77 8.70
CA GLY A 49 9.50 -35.99 7.70
C GLY A 49 10.78 -36.69 7.20
N VAL A 50 11.54 -37.33 8.10
CA VAL A 50 12.74 -38.10 7.72
C VAL A 50 12.38 -39.34 6.88
N VAL A 51 11.28 -40.03 7.21
CA VAL A 51 10.78 -41.16 6.41
C VAL A 51 10.36 -40.70 5.01
N GLU A 52 9.70 -39.54 4.89
CA GLU A 52 9.33 -38.94 3.60
C GLU A 52 10.55 -38.63 2.72
N ILE A 53 11.59 -38.02 3.31
CA ILE A 53 12.86 -37.75 2.62
C ILE A 53 13.50 -39.06 2.15
N GLY A 54 13.52 -40.09 3.01
CA GLY A 54 14.10 -41.39 2.67
C GLY A 54 13.37 -42.09 1.53
N ILE A 55 12.03 -42.15 1.58
CA ILE A 55 11.22 -42.81 0.56
C ILE A 55 11.28 -42.04 -0.78
N GLY A 56 11.14 -40.72 -0.74
CA GLY A 56 11.21 -39.87 -1.93
C GLY A 56 12.61 -39.89 -2.57
N GLY A 57 13.66 -39.82 -1.74
CA GLY A 57 15.05 -39.90 -2.19
C GLY A 57 15.37 -41.26 -2.83
N ALA A 58 14.89 -42.36 -2.25
CA ALA A 58 15.05 -43.69 -2.82
C ALA A 58 14.28 -43.85 -4.15
N GLY A 59 13.10 -43.23 -4.28
CA GLY A 59 12.35 -43.16 -5.53
C GLY A 59 13.10 -42.44 -6.65
N LEU A 60 13.76 -41.32 -6.32
CA LEU A 60 14.59 -40.57 -7.27
C LEU A 60 15.89 -41.30 -7.64
N ALA A 61 16.55 -41.92 -6.66
CA ALA A 61 17.86 -42.53 -6.85
C ALA A 61 17.79 -43.91 -7.51
N VAL A 62 16.80 -44.74 -7.15
CA VAL A 62 16.73 -46.15 -7.57
C VAL A 62 15.55 -46.43 -8.49
N GLY A 63 14.37 -45.85 -8.22
CA GLY A 63 13.17 -46.03 -9.04
C GLY A 63 12.79 -47.49 -9.34
N SER A 64 13.01 -48.39 -8.37
CA SER A 64 12.63 -49.81 -8.44
C SER A 64 11.16 -50.02 -8.08
N ALA A 65 10.62 -51.20 -8.39
CA ALA A 65 9.26 -51.58 -8.00
C ALA A 65 9.02 -51.49 -6.48
N ALA A 66 10.04 -51.80 -5.67
CA ALA A 66 9.98 -51.68 -4.22
C ALA A 66 9.89 -50.21 -3.77
N THR A 67 10.71 -49.32 -4.33
CA THR A 67 10.64 -47.88 -4.02
C THR A 67 9.34 -47.25 -4.53
N ALA A 68 8.85 -47.69 -5.69
CA ALA A 68 7.57 -47.24 -6.24
C ALA A 68 6.39 -47.67 -5.36
N LEU A 69 6.41 -48.90 -4.83
CA LEU A 69 5.41 -49.38 -3.89
C LEU A 69 5.42 -48.57 -2.58
N LEU A 70 6.61 -48.25 -2.05
CA LEU A 70 6.72 -47.41 -0.85
C LEU A 70 6.17 -46.00 -1.07
N VAL A 71 6.47 -45.36 -2.21
CA VAL A 71 5.91 -44.06 -2.57
C VAL A 71 4.37 -44.14 -2.71
N ALA A 72 3.84 -45.18 -3.36
CA ALA A 72 2.40 -45.39 -3.53
C ALA A 72 1.68 -45.57 -2.19
N LEU A 73 2.21 -46.43 -1.32
CA LEU A 73 1.65 -46.67 0.02
C LEU A 73 1.69 -45.41 0.88
N PHE A 74 2.75 -44.61 0.76
CA PHE A 74 2.87 -43.36 1.50
C PHE A 74 1.81 -42.34 1.09
N TYR A 75 1.60 -42.15 -0.22
CA TYR A 75 0.54 -41.27 -0.73
C TYR A 75 -0.87 -41.77 -0.40
N LEU A 76 -1.11 -43.09 -0.40
CA LEU A 76 -2.37 -43.67 0.09
C LEU A 76 -2.59 -43.41 1.58
N GLY A 77 -1.55 -43.56 2.40
CA GLY A 77 -1.59 -43.24 3.83
C GLY A 77 -1.93 -41.77 4.08
N PHE A 78 -1.33 -40.85 3.32
CA PHE A 78 -1.61 -39.42 3.44
C PHE A 78 -3.02 -39.06 2.95
N ALA A 79 -3.50 -39.67 1.85
CA ALA A 79 -4.88 -39.52 1.40
C ALA A 79 -5.88 -39.99 2.46
N GLY A 80 -5.62 -41.14 3.10
CA GLY A 80 -6.45 -41.66 4.18
C GLY A 80 -6.44 -40.75 5.43
N PHE A 81 -5.28 -40.19 5.78
CA PHE A 81 -5.16 -39.23 6.86
C PHE A 81 -5.97 -37.95 6.60
N VAL A 82 -5.85 -37.36 5.41
CA VAL A 82 -6.63 -36.16 5.04
C VAL A 82 -8.13 -36.46 5.01
N ALA A 83 -8.54 -37.62 4.48
CA ALA A 83 -9.94 -38.02 4.50
C ALA A 83 -10.48 -38.22 5.93
N ALA A 84 -9.67 -38.81 6.83
CA ALA A 84 -10.03 -38.93 8.24
C ALA A 84 -10.14 -37.57 8.93
N ALA A 85 -9.26 -36.62 8.60
CA ALA A 85 -9.34 -35.25 9.09
C ALA A 85 -10.59 -34.50 8.59
N MET A 86 -11.07 -34.79 7.37
CA MET A 86 -12.31 -34.22 6.83
C MET A 86 -13.58 -34.82 7.46
N LEU A 87 -13.50 -36.04 8.03
CA LEU A 87 -14.64 -36.76 8.61
C LEU A 87 -14.65 -36.75 10.14
N GLY A 88 -13.59 -36.23 10.78
CA GLY A 88 -13.42 -36.23 12.23
C GLY A 88 -14.17 -35.09 12.95
N PRO A 89 -14.48 -35.24 14.25
CA PRO A 89 -15.26 -34.26 15.02
C PRO A 89 -14.48 -33.00 15.46
N GLY A 90 -13.40 -32.63 14.76
CA GLY A 90 -12.58 -31.47 15.11
C GLY A 90 -12.13 -30.68 13.88
N ASP A 91 -12.38 -29.38 13.88
CA ASP A 91 -11.87 -28.45 12.86
C ASP A 91 -10.37 -28.25 13.04
N ILE A 92 -9.56 -29.06 12.34
CA ILE A 92 -8.14 -28.77 12.23
C ILE A 92 -7.91 -27.71 11.15
N SER A 93 -7.26 -26.60 11.52
CA SER A 93 -6.91 -25.53 10.59
C SER A 93 -5.83 -25.93 9.58
N THR A 94 -5.13 -27.05 9.80
CA THR A 94 -4.07 -27.53 8.90
C THR A 94 -3.87 -29.04 8.95
N CYS A 95 -3.62 -29.65 7.79
CA CYS A 95 -3.14 -31.03 7.66
C CYS A 95 -1.61 -31.18 7.85
N GLY A 96 -0.89 -30.07 8.08
CA GLY A 96 0.57 -30.04 8.29
C GLY A 96 1.39 -30.38 7.04
N CYS A 97 0.77 -30.34 5.86
CA CYS A 97 1.44 -30.57 4.59
C CYS A 97 2.46 -29.45 4.32
N PHE A 98 3.67 -29.81 3.87
CA PHE A 98 4.77 -28.87 3.61
C PHE A 98 5.12 -27.95 4.80
N GLY A 99 4.81 -28.34 6.04
CA GLY A 99 5.06 -27.50 7.21
C GLY A 99 4.21 -26.23 7.29
N ASP A 100 3.09 -26.17 6.55
CA ASP A 100 2.20 -25.00 6.49
C ASP A 100 1.13 -25.04 7.58
N SER A 101 0.89 -23.91 8.26
CA SER A 101 -0.18 -23.74 9.25
C SER A 101 -1.54 -23.36 8.65
N SER A 102 -1.62 -23.10 7.34
CA SER A 102 -2.76 -22.50 6.65
C SER A 102 -3.40 -23.37 5.57
N ALA A 103 -3.05 -24.66 5.52
CA ALA A 103 -3.57 -25.61 4.53
C ALA A 103 -4.67 -26.50 5.13
N PRO A 104 -5.96 -26.08 5.13
CA PRO A 104 -7.05 -26.89 5.66
C PRO A 104 -7.21 -28.18 4.84
N PRO A 105 -7.65 -29.29 5.46
CA PRO A 105 -7.91 -30.53 4.75
C PRO A 105 -9.04 -30.34 3.72
N GLY A 106 -8.80 -30.73 2.47
CA GLY A 106 -9.76 -30.53 1.37
C GLY A 106 -9.79 -31.67 0.36
N GLY A 107 -10.89 -31.77 -0.39
CA GLY A 107 -11.08 -32.83 -1.40
C GLY A 107 -10.04 -32.80 -2.52
N THR A 108 -9.49 -31.62 -2.83
CA THR A 108 -8.39 -31.45 -3.79
C THR A 108 -7.10 -32.14 -3.31
N HIS A 109 -6.80 -32.11 -2.01
CA HIS A 109 -5.65 -32.85 -1.45
C HIS A 109 -5.81 -34.34 -1.61
N VAL A 110 -6.99 -34.87 -1.29
CA VAL A 110 -7.29 -36.30 -1.44
C VAL A 110 -7.11 -36.71 -2.90
N ALA A 111 -7.65 -35.94 -3.84
CA ALA A 111 -7.53 -36.22 -5.27
C ALA A 111 -6.08 -36.22 -5.77
N VAL A 112 -5.27 -35.23 -5.36
CA VAL A 112 -3.84 -35.16 -5.73
C VAL A 112 -3.06 -36.35 -5.15
N ASN A 113 -3.26 -36.69 -3.88
CA ASN A 113 -2.58 -37.83 -3.26
C ASN A 113 -2.98 -39.17 -3.91
N LEU A 114 -4.26 -39.37 -4.21
CA LEU A 114 -4.73 -40.56 -4.93
C LEU A 114 -4.16 -40.64 -6.35
N SER A 115 -4.03 -39.50 -7.03
CA SER A 115 -3.43 -39.44 -8.38
C SER A 115 -1.93 -39.79 -8.33
N LEU A 116 -1.19 -39.26 -7.37
CA LEU A 116 0.23 -39.58 -7.17
C LEU A 116 0.43 -41.04 -6.74
N ALA A 117 -0.47 -41.58 -5.91
CA ALA A 117 -0.49 -43.00 -5.56
C ALA A 117 -0.74 -43.89 -6.78
N ALA A 118 -1.66 -43.51 -7.67
CA ALA A 118 -1.94 -44.24 -8.90
C ALA A 118 -0.74 -44.22 -9.87
N VAL A 119 -0.09 -43.07 -10.03
CA VAL A 119 1.15 -42.94 -10.83
C VAL A 119 2.27 -43.81 -10.24
N ALA A 120 2.46 -43.78 -8.93
CA ALA A 120 3.46 -44.62 -8.26
C ALA A 120 3.10 -46.13 -8.35
N GLY A 121 1.82 -46.48 -8.27
CA GLY A 121 1.33 -47.84 -8.49
C GLY A 121 1.59 -48.35 -9.91
N ALA A 122 1.41 -47.50 -10.93
CA ALA A 122 1.77 -47.83 -12.30
C ALA A 122 3.30 -48.06 -12.46
N ALA A 123 4.11 -47.32 -11.71
CA ALA A 123 5.57 -47.50 -11.67
C ALA A 123 6.02 -48.78 -10.94
N VAL A 124 5.14 -49.46 -10.18
CA VAL A 124 5.41 -50.81 -9.64
C VAL A 124 5.46 -51.84 -10.78
N VAL A 125 4.56 -51.70 -11.75
CA VAL A 125 4.46 -52.61 -12.89
C VAL A 125 5.58 -52.36 -13.90
N ASN A 126 5.93 -51.09 -14.12
CA ASN A 126 6.99 -50.67 -15.04
C ASN A 126 7.96 -49.70 -14.35
N PRO A 127 8.97 -50.21 -13.61
CA PRO A 127 9.88 -49.37 -12.83
C PRO A 127 10.77 -48.51 -13.75
N PRO A 128 10.86 -47.18 -13.49
CA PRO A 128 11.59 -46.27 -14.37
C PRO A 128 13.12 -46.31 -14.18
N GLY A 129 13.64 -46.91 -13.11
CA GLY A 129 15.06 -46.80 -12.74
C GLY A 129 15.41 -45.44 -12.13
N GLY A 130 16.69 -45.18 -11.88
CA GLY A 130 17.14 -43.92 -11.30
C GLY A 130 16.88 -42.72 -12.21
N LEU A 131 16.63 -41.54 -11.63
CA LEU A 131 16.39 -40.30 -12.38
C LEU A 131 17.57 -39.93 -13.28
N ILE A 132 18.80 -40.07 -12.77
CA ILE A 132 20.04 -39.76 -13.51
C ILE A 132 20.17 -40.68 -14.72
N ASP A 133 19.87 -41.97 -14.56
CA ASP A 133 19.90 -42.97 -15.64
C ASP A 133 18.78 -42.73 -16.67
N SER A 134 17.65 -42.18 -16.22
CA SER A 134 16.45 -41.93 -17.05
C SER A 134 16.54 -40.69 -17.94
N VAL A 135 17.33 -39.69 -17.54
CA VAL A 135 17.48 -38.41 -18.25
C VAL A 135 18.58 -38.49 -19.32
N GLY A 136 19.58 -39.37 -19.16
CA GLY A 136 20.67 -39.54 -20.12
C GLY A 136 21.60 -38.32 -20.21
N SER A 137 22.51 -38.29 -21.19
CA SER A 137 23.55 -37.24 -21.34
C SER A 137 23.13 -36.02 -22.18
N ALA A 138 21.89 -35.97 -22.67
CA ALA A 138 21.43 -34.92 -23.57
C ALA A 138 20.93 -33.68 -22.80
N VAL A 139 21.69 -32.58 -22.89
CA VAL A 139 21.50 -31.36 -22.08
C VAL A 139 20.19 -30.60 -22.40
N LEU A 140 19.80 -30.45 -23.68
CA LEU A 140 18.59 -29.71 -24.05
C LEU A 140 17.27 -30.37 -23.60
N PRO A 141 17.05 -31.68 -23.85
CA PRO A 141 15.87 -32.38 -23.34
C PRO A 141 15.82 -32.41 -21.81
N ALA A 142 16.97 -32.51 -21.14
CA ALA A 142 17.08 -32.46 -19.69
C ALA A 142 16.66 -31.09 -19.12
N LEU A 143 17.05 -29.99 -19.77
CA LEU A 143 16.66 -28.63 -19.38
C LEU A 143 15.17 -28.37 -19.60
N ALA A 144 14.63 -28.71 -20.77
CA ALA A 144 13.20 -28.54 -21.05
C ALA A 144 12.33 -29.38 -20.10
N TYR A 145 12.78 -30.61 -19.81
CA TYR A 145 12.12 -31.47 -18.84
C TYR A 145 12.23 -30.92 -17.41
N GLY A 146 13.40 -30.40 -17.01
CA GLY A 146 13.60 -29.77 -15.70
C GLY A 146 12.70 -28.56 -15.48
N ILE A 147 12.50 -27.72 -16.50
CA ILE A 147 11.60 -26.56 -16.44
C ILE A 147 10.14 -27.01 -16.31
N LEU A 148 9.70 -27.99 -17.10
CA LEU A 148 8.35 -28.54 -17.03
C LEU A 148 8.10 -29.24 -15.68
N ALA A 149 9.08 -29.95 -15.15
CA ALA A 149 9.02 -30.61 -13.86
C ALA A 149 8.94 -29.60 -12.71
N ALA A 150 9.72 -28.52 -12.75
CA ALA A 150 9.67 -27.43 -11.77
C ALA A 150 8.32 -26.71 -11.79
N LEU A 151 7.78 -26.44 -12.99
CA LEU A 151 6.47 -25.82 -13.16
C LEU A 151 5.35 -26.73 -12.64
N LEU A 152 5.38 -28.03 -12.96
CA LEU A 152 4.37 -28.96 -12.47
C LEU A 152 4.46 -29.17 -10.95
N LEU A 153 5.68 -29.22 -10.39
CA LEU A 153 5.90 -29.30 -8.96
C LEU A 153 5.38 -28.05 -8.24
N TYR A 154 5.58 -26.86 -8.81
CA TYR A 154 5.02 -25.61 -8.28
C TYR A 154 3.48 -25.59 -8.36
N LEU A 155 2.89 -26.04 -9.47
CA LEU A 155 1.43 -26.14 -9.60
C LEU A 155 0.82 -27.15 -8.63
N LEU A 156 1.47 -28.29 -8.41
CA LEU A 156 1.04 -29.29 -7.41
C LEU A 156 1.16 -28.74 -5.98
N TYR A 157 2.23 -27.98 -5.69
CA TYR A 157 2.36 -27.25 -4.44
C TYR A 157 1.19 -26.26 -4.27
N LEU A 158 0.92 -25.39 -5.24
CA LEU A 158 -0.20 -24.43 -5.16
C LEU A 158 -1.57 -25.09 -5.04
N ALA A 159 -1.80 -26.19 -5.78
CA ALA A 159 -3.03 -26.96 -5.71
C ALA A 159 -3.26 -27.57 -4.31
N THR A 160 -2.19 -27.76 -3.54
CA THR A 160 -2.21 -28.33 -2.19
C THR A 160 -1.98 -27.33 -1.06
N THR A 161 -1.64 -26.06 -1.33
CA THR A 161 -1.47 -25.06 -0.27
C THR A 161 -2.41 -23.87 -0.42
N ALA A 162 -2.53 -23.34 -1.64
CA ALA A 162 -3.29 -22.11 -1.89
C ALA A 162 -4.73 -22.37 -2.37
N LEU A 163 -4.93 -23.38 -3.21
CA LEU A 163 -6.22 -23.63 -3.86
C LEU A 163 -7.37 -23.98 -2.89
N PRO A 164 -7.18 -24.80 -1.82
CA PRO A 164 -8.24 -25.09 -0.86
C PRO A 164 -8.78 -23.82 -0.20
N THR A 165 -7.88 -22.91 0.20
CA THR A 165 -8.22 -21.62 0.79
C THR A 165 -8.98 -20.74 -0.19
N VAL A 166 -8.57 -20.67 -1.46
CA VAL A 166 -9.32 -19.91 -2.48
C VAL A 166 -10.72 -20.50 -2.71
N LEU A 167 -10.87 -21.82 -2.74
CA LEU A 167 -12.16 -22.48 -2.95
C LEU A 167 -13.13 -22.32 -1.77
N THR A 168 -12.64 -22.22 -0.53
CA THR A 168 -13.49 -21.91 0.63
C THR A 168 -13.99 -20.47 0.60
N LEU A 169 -13.15 -19.51 0.20
CA LEU A 169 -13.51 -18.10 0.01
C LEU A 169 -14.62 -17.92 -1.04
N VAL A 170 -14.57 -18.70 -2.12
CA VAL A 170 -15.55 -18.61 -3.21
C VAL A 170 -16.92 -19.23 -2.86
N ARG A 171 -16.95 -20.20 -1.93
CA ARG A 171 -18.19 -20.94 -1.59
C ARG A 171 -19.02 -20.32 -0.47
N SER A 172 -18.44 -19.41 0.33
CA SER A 172 -19.14 -18.74 1.43
C SER A 172 -18.76 -17.25 1.45
N PRO A 173 -19.62 -16.33 0.99
CA PRO A 173 -19.38 -14.90 1.10
C PRO A 173 -19.71 -14.45 2.53
N ALA A 174 -18.79 -14.73 3.47
CA ALA A 174 -18.75 -14.14 4.79
C ALA A 174 -17.51 -13.22 4.87
N PRO A 175 -17.51 -12.17 5.72
CA PRO A 175 -16.40 -11.21 5.79
C PRO A 175 -15.12 -11.92 6.26
N LEU A 176 -14.02 -11.62 5.57
CA LEU A 176 -12.77 -12.35 5.68
C LEU A 176 -11.87 -11.79 6.78
N VAL A 177 -11.63 -12.59 7.81
CA VAL A 177 -10.43 -12.49 8.65
C VAL A 177 -9.25 -13.05 7.83
N ALA A 178 -8.22 -12.25 7.60
CA ALA A 178 -7.05 -12.67 6.82
C ALA A 178 -6.21 -13.70 7.60
N ALA A 179 -5.99 -14.87 6.99
CA ALA A 179 -5.00 -15.84 7.45
C ALA A 179 -3.57 -15.37 7.09
N PRO A 180 -2.54 -15.70 7.90
CA PRO A 180 -1.17 -15.25 7.66
C PRO A 180 -0.59 -15.87 6.39
N ALA A 181 -0.03 -15.03 5.52
CA ALA A 181 0.55 -15.45 4.24
C ALA A 181 1.94 -16.12 4.41
N ALA A 182 2.01 -17.34 3.85
CA ALA A 182 3.16 -18.21 3.54
C ALA A 182 4.60 -17.64 3.66
N GLY A 183 5.38 -18.27 4.54
CA GLY A 183 6.84 -18.16 4.60
C GLY A 183 7.55 -19.31 3.87
N PHE A 184 8.24 -19.00 2.78
CA PHE A 184 9.46 -19.68 2.28
C PHE A 184 9.98 -18.99 1.01
N SER A 185 9.09 -18.41 0.21
CA SER A 185 9.45 -17.65 -1.01
C SER A 185 10.40 -16.50 -0.71
N ARG A 186 10.32 -15.88 0.47
CA ARG A 186 11.20 -14.80 0.87
C ARG A 186 12.66 -15.26 1.02
N ALA A 187 12.95 -16.39 1.66
CA ALA A 187 14.34 -16.77 1.98
C ALA A 187 15.17 -17.20 0.75
N ALA A 188 14.59 -17.98 -0.17
CA ALA A 188 15.26 -18.37 -1.41
C ALA A 188 15.41 -17.19 -2.39
N VAL A 189 14.42 -16.28 -2.41
CA VAL A 189 14.51 -15.02 -3.17
C VAL A 189 15.49 -14.06 -2.52
N THR A 190 15.65 -14.05 -1.19
CA THR A 190 16.60 -13.15 -0.50
C THR A 190 18.04 -13.60 -0.75
N HIS A 191 18.35 -14.91 -0.68
CA HIS A 191 19.70 -15.39 -1.00
C HIS A 191 20.04 -15.37 -2.50
N GLY A 192 19.05 -15.51 -3.38
CA GLY A 192 19.23 -15.26 -4.82
C GLY A 192 19.34 -13.77 -5.16
N ALA A 193 18.65 -12.91 -4.42
CA ALA A 193 18.71 -11.46 -4.55
C ALA A 193 20.04 -10.91 -4.03
N GLU A 194 20.61 -11.42 -2.94
CA GLU A 194 21.91 -10.98 -2.39
C GLU A 194 23.07 -11.15 -3.39
N PHE A 195 23.02 -12.18 -4.26
CA PHE A 195 24.03 -12.39 -5.31
C PHE A 195 23.87 -11.42 -6.51
N ILE A 196 22.65 -10.92 -6.75
CA ILE A 196 22.32 -9.99 -7.85
C ILE A 196 22.35 -8.52 -7.36
N GLU A 197 22.09 -8.28 -6.07
CA GLU A 197 22.07 -6.98 -5.37
C GLU A 197 23.41 -6.27 -5.40
N GLY A 198 24.51 -7.00 -5.65
CA GLY A 198 25.80 -6.37 -5.90
C GLY A 198 25.84 -5.50 -7.15
N ARG A 199 24.86 -5.59 -8.08
CA ARG A 199 24.88 -4.84 -9.35
C ARG A 199 23.56 -4.22 -9.81
N VAL A 200 22.37 -4.66 -9.35
CA VAL A 200 21.09 -4.07 -9.80
C VAL A 200 20.03 -4.15 -8.69
N SER A 201 19.30 -3.06 -8.44
CA SER A 201 18.24 -3.02 -7.42
C SER A 201 17.00 -3.84 -7.81
N ARG A 202 16.27 -4.39 -6.82
CA ARG A 202 15.04 -5.19 -7.01
C ARG A 202 13.98 -4.47 -7.85
N ARG A 203 13.83 -3.15 -7.67
CA ARG A 203 12.95 -2.29 -8.47
C ARG A 203 13.46 -2.18 -9.92
N GLY A 204 14.76 -1.98 -10.10
CA GLY A 204 15.41 -1.91 -11.42
C GLY A 204 15.25 -3.20 -12.23
N PHE A 205 15.39 -4.36 -11.58
CA PHE A 205 15.23 -5.65 -12.25
C PHE A 205 13.78 -5.89 -12.72
N LEU A 206 12.79 -5.64 -11.85
CA LEU A 206 11.38 -5.83 -12.20
C LEU A 206 10.93 -4.86 -13.29
N THR A 207 11.37 -3.59 -13.23
CA THR A 207 11.10 -2.60 -14.29
C THR A 207 11.77 -3.00 -15.61
N ALA A 208 13.02 -3.47 -15.59
CA ALA A 208 13.72 -3.90 -16.80
C ALA A 208 13.07 -5.15 -17.44
N ALA A 209 12.67 -6.13 -16.62
CA ALA A 209 12.01 -7.34 -17.09
C ALA A 209 10.63 -7.04 -17.70
N ALA A 210 9.83 -6.18 -17.06
CA ALA A 210 8.54 -5.75 -17.58
C ALA A 210 8.66 -5.00 -18.91
N MET A 211 9.62 -4.06 -19.02
CA MET A 211 9.88 -3.31 -20.25
C MET A 211 10.40 -4.22 -21.37
N THR A 212 11.27 -5.17 -21.07
CA THR A 212 11.78 -6.11 -22.08
C THR A 212 10.67 -7.05 -22.58
N GLY A 213 9.81 -7.52 -21.68
CA GLY A 213 8.64 -8.33 -22.04
C GLY A 213 7.66 -7.57 -22.93
N ALA A 214 7.35 -6.31 -22.61
CA ALA A 214 6.48 -5.48 -23.43
C ALA A 214 7.09 -5.19 -24.83
N ALA A 215 8.40 -4.93 -24.93
CA ALA A 215 9.08 -4.73 -26.21
C ALA A 215 8.99 -5.95 -27.14
N LEU A 216 9.18 -7.16 -26.58
CA LEU A 216 9.08 -8.42 -27.32
C LEU A 216 7.65 -8.73 -27.80
N VAL A 217 6.63 -8.17 -27.15
CA VAL A 217 5.23 -8.35 -27.56
C VAL A 217 4.83 -7.32 -28.62
N VAL A 218 5.27 -6.07 -28.48
CA VAL A 218 4.82 -4.95 -29.32
C VAL A 218 5.61 -4.83 -30.64
N GLN A 219 6.93 -5.00 -30.60
CA GLN A 219 7.79 -4.96 -31.81
C GLN A 219 8.89 -6.06 -31.76
N PRO A 220 8.51 -7.35 -31.85
CA PRO A 220 9.43 -8.47 -31.66
C PRO A 220 10.61 -8.48 -32.63
N LEU A 221 10.39 -8.19 -33.91
CA LEU A 221 11.43 -8.28 -34.94
C LEU A 221 12.43 -7.11 -34.84
N ASP A 222 11.97 -5.88 -34.63
CA ASP A 222 12.87 -4.73 -34.52
C ASP A 222 13.67 -4.73 -33.22
N PHE A 223 13.09 -5.18 -32.10
CA PHE A 223 13.81 -5.34 -30.83
C PHE A 223 14.88 -6.44 -30.88
N VAL A 224 14.66 -7.50 -31.67
CA VAL A 224 15.61 -8.61 -31.84
C VAL A 224 16.70 -8.29 -32.89
N LEU A 225 16.36 -7.55 -33.95
CA LEU A 225 17.24 -7.35 -35.10
C LEU A 225 17.98 -6.02 -35.10
N ARG A 226 17.56 -5.04 -34.27
CA ARG A 226 18.20 -3.72 -34.19
C ARG A 226 18.70 -3.46 -32.76
N PRO A 227 19.86 -2.80 -32.60
CA PRO A 227 20.37 -2.42 -31.29
C PRO A 227 19.61 -1.19 -30.77
N VAL A 228 18.41 -1.42 -30.21
CA VAL A 228 17.57 -0.38 -29.58
C VAL A 228 17.19 -0.80 -28.16
N SER A 229 16.91 0.17 -27.28
CA SER A 229 16.47 -0.13 -25.91
C SER A 229 15.03 -0.67 -25.91
N ALA A 230 14.67 -1.45 -24.88
CA ALA A 230 13.30 -1.98 -24.74
C ALA A 230 12.25 -0.84 -24.70
N TYR A 231 12.60 0.30 -24.09
CA TYR A 231 11.76 1.49 -24.11
C TYR A 231 11.60 2.07 -25.53
N ALA A 232 12.68 2.20 -26.29
CA ALA A 232 12.65 2.70 -27.66
C ALA A 232 11.86 1.79 -28.62
N ALA A 233 11.89 0.47 -28.40
CA ALA A 233 11.11 -0.50 -29.17
C ALA A 233 9.61 -0.47 -28.85
N ILE A 234 9.22 -0.16 -27.60
CA ILE A 234 7.81 0.00 -27.21
C ILE A 234 7.25 1.32 -27.77
N CYS A 235 8.03 2.39 -27.69
CA CYS A 235 7.61 3.74 -28.05
C CYS A 235 7.75 4.08 -29.54
N GLY A 236 7.81 3.08 -30.43
CA GLY A 236 8.15 3.26 -31.85
C GLY A 236 7.49 4.48 -32.51
N CYS A 237 8.30 5.52 -32.76
CA CYS A 237 8.17 6.74 -33.59
C CYS A 237 6.78 7.37 -33.87
N SER A 238 5.68 6.93 -33.24
CA SER A 238 4.30 7.43 -33.40
C SER A 238 3.81 7.67 -34.84
N GLY A 239 4.42 7.03 -35.85
CA GLY A 239 4.06 7.18 -37.25
C GLY A 239 4.39 8.54 -37.89
N MET A 240 5.32 9.33 -37.32
CA MET A 240 5.74 10.63 -37.88
C MET A 240 7.10 10.54 -38.59
N ASP A 241 7.33 11.41 -39.58
CA ASP A 241 8.57 11.51 -40.38
C ASP A 241 9.75 12.15 -39.59
N CYS A 242 10.02 11.66 -38.37
CA CYS A 242 11.10 12.14 -37.50
C CYS A 242 11.95 10.98 -36.95
N GLU A 243 13.15 11.27 -36.43
CA GLU A 243 13.95 10.26 -35.74
C GLU A 243 13.33 9.92 -34.38
N CYS A 244 13.43 8.67 -33.93
CA CYS A 244 12.72 8.27 -32.70
C CYS A 244 13.23 8.95 -31.41
N ASN A 245 14.38 9.65 -31.46
CA ASN A 245 14.92 10.43 -30.34
C ASN A 245 14.53 11.92 -30.42
N ASP A 246 13.84 12.35 -31.47
CA ASP A 246 13.39 13.73 -31.62
C ASP A 246 12.29 14.05 -30.60
N LEU A 247 12.22 15.31 -30.18
CA LEU A 247 11.21 15.79 -29.22
C LEU A 247 9.79 15.57 -29.73
N CYS A 248 9.56 15.52 -31.04
CA CYS A 248 8.24 15.19 -31.59
C CYS A 248 7.81 13.75 -31.27
N CYS A 249 8.76 12.82 -31.17
CA CYS A 249 8.48 11.40 -30.94
C CYS A 249 8.49 11.00 -29.45
N ASP A 250 8.79 11.93 -28.54
CA ASP A 250 8.94 11.68 -27.09
C ASP A 250 7.61 11.36 -26.35
N GLY A 251 6.48 11.48 -27.05
CA GLY A 251 5.14 11.16 -26.54
C GLY A 251 4.44 12.31 -25.81
N TYR A 252 5.08 13.48 -25.70
CA TYR A 252 4.51 14.64 -25.02
C TYR A 252 3.89 15.66 -25.99
N THR A 253 2.95 16.44 -25.47
CA THR A 253 2.32 17.57 -26.19
C THR A 253 3.14 18.84 -26.03
N ALA A 254 3.23 19.65 -27.08
CA ALA A 254 3.93 20.94 -27.06
C ALA A 254 3.24 21.97 -26.14
N PHE A 255 4.04 22.89 -25.61
CA PHE A 255 3.51 24.02 -24.84
C PHE A 255 2.98 25.10 -25.77
N CYS A 256 1.92 25.82 -25.35
CA CYS A 256 1.34 26.88 -26.16
C CYS A 256 2.36 27.99 -26.45
N CYS A 257 3.25 28.23 -25.50
CA CYS A 257 4.40 29.10 -25.65
C CYS A 257 5.28 28.75 -26.88
N THR A 258 5.45 27.47 -27.19
CA THR A 258 6.21 27.01 -28.38
C THR A 258 5.48 27.28 -29.69
N LEU A 259 4.14 27.27 -29.69
CA LEU A 259 3.34 27.48 -30.90
C LEU A 259 3.09 28.98 -31.16
N THR A 260 2.77 29.74 -30.13
CA THR A 260 2.24 31.11 -30.26
C THR A 260 3.19 32.18 -29.73
N GLY A 261 4.23 31.79 -28.99
CA GLY A 261 5.06 32.71 -28.23
C GLY A 261 4.38 33.30 -26.99
N GLN A 262 3.20 32.79 -26.61
CA GLN A 262 2.46 33.20 -25.42
C GLN A 262 1.96 31.99 -24.63
N ASN A 263 1.90 32.12 -23.30
CA ASN A 263 1.38 31.06 -22.42
C ASN A 263 -0.15 31.14 -22.28
N LEU A 264 -0.83 31.16 -23.42
CA LEU A 264 -2.29 31.27 -23.56
C LEU A 264 -2.79 30.28 -24.60
N CYS A 265 -4.07 29.88 -24.50
CA CYS A 265 -4.68 29.07 -25.54
C CYS A 265 -4.76 29.84 -26.88
N PRO A 266 -4.29 29.25 -28.00
CA PRO A 266 -4.35 29.89 -29.32
C PRO A 266 -5.79 30.12 -29.78
N PRO A 267 -6.02 31.07 -30.72
CA PRO A 267 -7.29 31.19 -31.42
C PRO A 267 -7.74 29.86 -32.05
N GLY A 268 -9.04 29.56 -32.00
CA GLY A 268 -9.58 28.26 -32.44
C GLY A 268 -9.36 27.12 -31.41
N SER A 269 -8.95 27.46 -30.20
CA SER A 269 -8.87 26.53 -29.07
C SER A 269 -9.49 27.14 -27.82
N LEU A 270 -9.83 26.28 -26.87
CA LEU A 270 -10.42 26.64 -25.59
C LEU A 270 -9.75 25.85 -24.46
N ALA A 271 -9.69 26.44 -23.27
CA ALA A 271 -9.22 25.76 -22.06
C ALA A 271 -10.29 24.76 -21.60
N ALA A 272 -10.21 23.50 -22.05
CA ALA A 272 -11.25 22.49 -21.86
C ALA A 272 -11.08 21.66 -20.60
N GLY A 273 -10.01 21.92 -19.85
CA GLY A 273 -9.69 21.23 -18.61
C GLY A 273 -8.37 21.73 -18.06
N TRP A 274 -8.21 21.56 -16.77
CA TRP A 274 -6.94 21.79 -16.10
C TRP A 274 -6.77 20.79 -14.97
N TRP A 275 -5.53 20.58 -14.56
CA TRP A 275 -5.20 19.83 -13.36
C TRP A 275 -4.09 20.52 -12.59
N LYS A 276 -3.98 20.19 -11.31
CA LYS A 276 -3.06 20.78 -10.35
C LYS A 276 -2.07 19.73 -9.89
N ALA A 277 -0.79 20.08 -9.87
CA ALA A 277 0.27 19.34 -9.20
C ALA A 277 0.72 20.12 -7.97
N ASP A 278 0.51 19.56 -6.78
CA ASP A 278 1.08 20.10 -5.54
C ASP A 278 2.51 19.59 -5.32
N GLY A 279 3.34 20.42 -4.66
CA GLY A 279 4.72 20.06 -4.32
C GLY A 279 5.64 19.91 -5.53
N SER A 280 5.29 20.54 -6.65
CA SER A 280 6.16 20.62 -7.83
C SER A 280 7.23 21.69 -7.58
N GLY A 281 8.49 21.29 -7.43
CA GLY A 281 9.60 22.21 -7.12
C GLY A 281 9.76 23.36 -8.14
N LEU A 282 9.12 23.25 -9.30
CA LEU A 282 9.12 24.29 -10.34
C LEU A 282 8.46 25.61 -9.90
N CYS A 283 7.38 25.55 -9.11
CA CYS A 283 6.59 26.73 -8.77
C CYS A 283 6.93 27.31 -7.40
N ASP A 284 7.85 26.68 -6.67
CA ASP A 284 8.26 27.08 -5.34
C ASP A 284 8.73 28.53 -5.31
N ARG A 285 8.17 29.31 -4.39
CA ARG A 285 8.55 30.71 -4.18
C ARG A 285 9.18 30.84 -2.80
N ALA A 286 10.44 31.27 -2.77
CA ALA A 286 11.19 31.48 -1.53
C ALA A 286 11.15 30.26 -0.58
N GLY A 287 11.26 29.04 -1.12
CA GLY A 287 11.20 27.80 -0.34
C GLY A 287 9.80 27.39 0.13
N THR A 288 8.75 28.11 -0.28
CA THR A 288 7.35 27.71 -0.04
C THR A 288 6.84 26.92 -1.24
N PRO A 289 6.42 25.65 -1.06
CA PRO A 289 5.83 24.87 -2.14
C PRO A 289 4.57 25.54 -2.68
N GLN A 290 4.52 25.73 -4.00
CA GLN A 290 3.34 26.27 -4.67
C GLN A 290 2.79 25.24 -5.67
N PRO A 291 1.47 25.26 -5.92
CA PRO A 291 0.90 24.42 -6.94
C PRO A 291 1.32 24.86 -8.33
N ARG A 292 1.59 23.87 -9.18
CA ARG A 292 1.68 24.03 -10.63
C ARG A 292 0.36 23.62 -11.25
N TYR A 293 -0.11 24.40 -12.20
CA TYR A 293 -1.31 24.11 -12.96
C TYR A 293 -0.94 23.79 -14.41
N TYR A 294 -1.63 22.81 -14.95
CA TYR A 294 -1.56 22.41 -16.34
C TYR A 294 -2.93 22.62 -16.95
N ILE A 295 -2.97 23.36 -18.05
CA ILE A 295 -4.22 23.71 -18.73
C ILE A 295 -4.14 23.15 -20.14
N ASP A 296 -5.12 22.34 -20.51
CA ASP A 296 -5.22 21.73 -21.83
C ASP A 296 -6.02 22.67 -22.74
N CYS A 297 -5.36 23.17 -23.79
CA CYS A 297 -5.99 23.99 -24.82
C CYS A 297 -6.44 23.07 -25.96
N ASN A 298 -7.71 22.68 -25.91
CA ASN A 298 -8.32 21.80 -26.90
C ASN A 298 -8.86 22.60 -28.08
N ALA A 299 -8.76 22.06 -29.28
CA ALA A 299 -9.34 22.68 -30.47
C ALA A 299 -10.87 22.81 -30.32
N THR A 300 -11.45 23.87 -30.88
CA THR A 300 -12.91 23.99 -30.99
C THR A 300 -13.44 23.00 -32.03
N CYS A 301 -14.68 22.56 -31.85
CA CYS A 301 -15.36 21.70 -32.82
C CYS A 301 -16.32 22.55 -33.65
N ASP A 302 -15.91 22.95 -34.85
CA ASP A 302 -16.71 23.84 -35.68
C ASP A 302 -17.81 23.05 -36.42
N GLY A 303 -18.99 22.97 -35.80
CA GLY A 303 -20.22 22.48 -36.45
C GLY A 303 -20.40 20.96 -36.52
N CYS A 304 -19.57 20.18 -35.80
CA CYS A 304 -19.66 18.72 -35.78
C CYS A 304 -20.18 18.16 -34.46
N ALA A 305 -20.86 17.01 -34.55
CA ALA A 305 -21.28 16.23 -33.39
C ALA A 305 -20.07 15.53 -32.74
N CYS A 306 -20.15 15.32 -31.43
CA CYS A 306 -19.13 14.60 -30.67
C CYS A 306 -19.44 13.11 -30.63
N ASP A 307 -18.39 12.31 -30.44
CA ASP A 307 -18.55 10.94 -30.03
C ASP A 307 -19.07 10.84 -28.57
N GLN A 308 -19.32 9.60 -28.11
CA GLN A 308 -19.78 9.33 -26.74
C GLN A 308 -18.77 9.73 -25.66
N SER A 309 -17.52 10.06 -26.05
CA SER A 309 -16.47 10.52 -25.16
C SER A 309 -16.33 12.05 -25.16
N GLY A 310 -17.19 12.77 -25.89
CA GLY A 310 -17.20 14.23 -25.96
C GLY A 310 -16.15 14.83 -26.89
N PHE A 311 -15.60 14.04 -27.82
CA PHE A 311 -14.61 14.52 -28.80
C PHE A 311 -15.17 14.60 -30.21
N CYS A 312 -14.82 15.66 -30.95
CA CYS A 312 -15.10 15.71 -32.38
C CYS A 312 -13.99 15.02 -33.21
N ASP A 313 -14.33 14.73 -34.46
CA ASP A 313 -13.37 14.24 -35.44
C ASP A 313 -12.30 15.29 -35.78
N THR A 314 -11.08 14.86 -36.08
CA THR A 314 -9.95 15.77 -36.36
C THR A 314 -10.23 16.64 -37.59
N THR A 315 -10.95 16.11 -38.59
CA THR A 315 -11.36 16.85 -39.80
C THR A 315 -12.30 18.02 -39.51
N CYS A 316 -13.01 17.99 -38.38
CA CYS A 316 -13.90 19.06 -37.93
C CYS A 316 -13.23 20.07 -37.00
N SER A 317 -12.14 19.68 -36.33
CA SER A 317 -11.41 20.53 -35.38
C SER A 317 -10.36 21.42 -36.03
N GLY A 318 -10.07 21.21 -37.32
CA GLY A 318 -9.00 21.92 -38.03
C GLY A 318 -7.60 21.68 -37.46
N CYS A 319 -7.43 20.61 -36.67
CA CYS A 319 -6.25 20.32 -35.86
C CYS A 319 -5.75 18.92 -36.23
N ASP A 320 -4.80 18.85 -37.16
CA ASP A 320 -4.21 17.61 -37.63
C ASP A 320 -3.02 17.22 -36.75
N CYS A 321 -2.95 15.94 -36.36
CA CYS A 321 -1.87 15.42 -35.55
C CYS A 321 -0.52 15.57 -36.28
N GLY A 322 0.43 16.27 -35.65
CA GLY A 322 1.77 16.49 -36.21
C GLY A 322 2.74 17.10 -35.21
N CYS A 323 3.96 17.38 -35.66
CA CYS A 323 4.95 18.11 -34.88
C CYS A 323 4.57 19.58 -34.80
N ALA A 324 4.66 20.21 -33.63
CA ALA A 324 4.37 21.63 -33.52
C ALA A 324 5.32 22.45 -34.42
N ASN A 325 4.75 23.38 -35.20
CA ASN A 325 5.45 24.15 -36.23
C ASN A 325 6.16 23.28 -37.29
N ASP A 326 5.68 22.06 -37.53
CA ASP A 326 6.22 21.11 -38.52
C ASP A 326 7.72 20.82 -38.34
N HIS A 327 8.19 20.80 -37.09
CA HIS A 327 9.60 20.64 -36.77
C HIS A 327 9.84 19.52 -35.76
N CYS A 328 10.69 18.54 -36.10
CA CYS A 328 10.96 17.37 -35.26
C CYS A 328 11.55 17.72 -33.87
N GLY A 329 12.27 18.83 -33.76
CA GLY A 329 12.72 19.40 -32.49
C GLY A 329 11.62 19.97 -31.57
N ASN A 330 10.36 19.98 -32.00
CA ASN A 330 9.23 20.35 -31.16
C ASN A 330 8.36 19.13 -30.86
N ARG A 331 7.69 19.16 -29.71
CA ARG A 331 6.70 18.14 -29.31
C ARG A 331 5.45 18.16 -30.18
N LYS A 332 4.60 17.15 -30.02
CA LYS A 332 3.38 17.01 -30.84
C LYS A 332 2.33 18.08 -30.53
N ALA A 333 1.58 18.47 -31.55
CA ALA A 333 0.33 19.20 -31.43
C ALA A 333 -0.81 18.35 -32.02
N CYS A 334 -2.04 18.56 -31.56
CA CYS A 334 -3.25 17.96 -32.12
C CYS A 334 -3.35 16.41 -32.10
N CYS A 335 -2.40 15.71 -31.46
CA CYS A 335 -2.38 14.24 -31.45
C CYS A 335 -3.11 13.61 -30.25
N THR A 336 -3.22 14.34 -29.14
CA THR A 336 -3.74 13.79 -27.88
C THR A 336 -5.19 14.20 -27.70
N LYS A 337 -6.11 13.22 -27.67
CA LYS A 337 -7.50 13.42 -27.24
C LYS A 337 -7.62 12.99 -25.78
N PHE A 338 -7.76 13.94 -24.88
CA PHE A 338 -7.83 13.68 -23.46
C PHE A 338 -8.68 14.74 -22.75
N ARG A 339 -9.39 14.31 -21.70
CA ARG A 339 -10.20 15.17 -20.83
C ARG A 339 -10.13 14.64 -19.40
N TYR A 340 -9.89 15.53 -18.43
CA TYR A 340 -9.89 15.16 -17.01
C TYR A 340 -11.33 14.95 -16.50
N GLY A 341 -11.54 13.90 -15.69
CA GLY A 341 -12.86 13.46 -15.23
C GLY A 341 -13.68 14.55 -14.50
N GLN A 342 -14.96 14.67 -14.88
CA GLN A 342 -16.06 15.47 -14.31
C GLN A 342 -15.86 17.01 -14.19
N CYS A 343 -14.67 17.56 -14.34
CA CYS A 343 -14.46 19.01 -14.37
C CYS A 343 -14.52 19.54 -15.82
N GLY A 344 -15.34 20.56 -16.07
CA GLY A 344 -15.44 21.20 -17.39
C GLY A 344 -16.50 20.60 -18.33
N GLN A 345 -17.52 19.89 -17.83
CA GLN A 345 -18.62 19.32 -18.64
C GLN A 345 -19.52 20.40 -19.31
N ASP A 346 -19.29 21.68 -19.00
CA ASP A 346 -19.96 22.82 -19.64
C ASP A 346 -19.65 22.94 -21.13
N VAL A 347 -18.52 22.39 -21.58
CA VAL A 347 -18.19 22.29 -23.01
C VAL A 347 -18.50 20.89 -23.52
N GLU A 348 -19.62 20.74 -24.22
CA GLU A 348 -20.09 19.42 -24.68
C GLU A 348 -19.12 18.75 -25.66
N CYS A 349 -18.47 19.54 -26.52
CA CYS A 349 -17.61 19.06 -27.61
C CYS A 349 -16.25 19.72 -27.62
N VAL A 350 -15.19 18.91 -27.64
CA VAL A 350 -13.81 19.42 -27.79
C VAL A 350 -13.00 18.60 -28.78
N GLY A 351 -12.08 19.24 -29.47
CA GLY A 351 -11.11 18.58 -30.35
C GLY A 351 -9.90 18.05 -29.58
N PRO A 352 -8.88 17.58 -30.29
CA PRO A 352 -7.59 17.23 -29.70
C PRO A 352 -6.93 18.42 -28.98
N ILE A 353 -5.99 18.13 -28.08
CA ILE A 353 -5.17 19.13 -27.42
C ILE A 353 -4.22 19.75 -28.44
N VAL A 354 -4.41 21.05 -28.73
CA VAL A 354 -3.52 21.84 -29.59
C VAL A 354 -2.17 22.01 -28.90
N CYS A 355 -2.21 22.43 -27.64
CA CYS A 355 -1.04 22.68 -26.82
C CYS A 355 -1.42 22.71 -25.33
N ARG A 356 -0.42 22.71 -24.46
CA ARG A 356 -0.60 22.84 -23.00
C ARG A 356 -0.02 24.15 -22.47
N VAL A 357 -0.70 24.75 -21.52
CA VAL A 357 -0.16 25.83 -20.69
C VAL A 357 0.27 25.25 -19.35
N VAL A 358 1.46 25.61 -18.89
CA VAL A 358 1.95 25.31 -17.55
C VAL A 358 2.18 26.62 -16.83
N THR A 359 1.57 26.78 -15.66
CA THR A 359 1.64 28.02 -14.91
C THR A 359 1.72 27.78 -13.40
N CYS A 360 2.36 28.72 -12.69
CA CYS A 360 2.39 28.79 -11.22
C CYS A 360 1.33 29.74 -10.66
N THR A 361 0.48 30.31 -11.51
CA THR A 361 -0.72 31.05 -11.10
C THR A 361 -1.95 30.18 -11.25
N PRO A 362 -3.00 30.38 -10.44
CA PRO A 362 -4.24 29.66 -10.62
C PRO A 362 -4.84 29.85 -12.03
N PRO A 363 -5.57 28.88 -12.58
CA PRO A 363 -6.01 28.86 -13.97
C PRO A 363 -7.04 29.95 -14.35
N TRP A 364 -7.63 30.63 -13.36
CA TRP A 364 -8.46 31.82 -13.58
C TRP A 364 -7.65 33.13 -13.69
N PHE A 365 -6.33 33.05 -13.50
CA PHE A 365 -5.40 34.16 -13.68
C PHE A 365 -4.36 33.81 -14.73
N TRP A 366 -4.55 34.37 -15.94
CA TRP A 366 -3.66 34.14 -17.06
C TRP A 366 -2.43 35.03 -17.00
N ASP A 367 -1.26 34.40 -17.10
CA ASP A 367 0.02 35.07 -17.32
C ASP A 367 0.48 34.72 -18.75
N PRO A 368 0.46 35.68 -19.70
CA PRO A 368 0.84 35.41 -21.08
C PRO A 368 2.36 35.28 -21.29
N SER A 369 3.16 35.52 -20.25
CA SER A 369 4.61 35.53 -20.36
C SER A 369 5.18 34.16 -20.71
N CYS A 370 6.20 34.19 -21.55
CA CYS A 370 6.92 33.05 -22.05
C CYS A 370 8.38 33.15 -21.63
N THR A 371 8.91 32.09 -21.02
CA THR A 371 10.32 31.98 -20.68
C THR A 371 10.99 30.94 -21.56
N THR A 372 12.21 31.21 -21.98
CA THR A 372 13.08 30.24 -22.67
C THR A 372 13.94 29.45 -21.68
N VAL A 373 13.79 29.70 -20.37
CA VAL A 373 14.50 28.97 -19.33
C VAL A 373 13.98 27.54 -19.28
N VAL A 374 14.87 26.60 -19.60
CA VAL A 374 14.57 25.18 -19.45
C VAL A 374 14.58 24.86 -17.96
N ALA A 375 13.45 24.38 -17.47
CA ALA A 375 13.31 23.82 -16.15
C ALA A 375 12.75 22.40 -16.28
N THR A 376 13.32 21.47 -15.52
CA THR A 376 12.88 20.08 -15.50
C THR A 376 12.42 19.75 -14.09
N ASP A 377 11.21 19.24 -14.00
CA ASP A 377 10.65 18.77 -12.74
C ASP A 377 9.96 17.43 -12.98
N ASN A 378 10.60 16.38 -12.47
CA ASN A 378 10.08 15.01 -12.53
C ASN A 378 9.21 14.68 -11.30
N GLN A 379 8.96 15.64 -10.42
CA GLN A 379 8.08 15.49 -9.27
C GLN A 379 6.64 15.72 -9.71
N THR A 380 5.97 14.62 -10.04
CA THR A 380 4.51 14.51 -10.13
C THR A 380 4.03 13.81 -8.86
N ARG A 381 4.09 14.51 -7.71
CA ARG A 381 3.90 13.85 -6.41
C ARG A 381 2.43 13.55 -6.11
N PHE A 382 1.52 14.46 -6.48
CA PHE A 382 0.10 14.39 -6.16
C PHE A 382 -0.75 14.89 -7.36
N HIS A 383 -1.72 14.09 -7.80
CA HIS A 383 -2.55 14.29 -9.01
C HIS A 383 -4.06 14.31 -8.66
N ASP A 384 -4.40 14.92 -7.54
CA ASP A 384 -5.72 14.83 -6.90
C ASP A 384 -5.99 16.10 -6.04
N ALA A 385 -7.17 16.14 -5.42
CA ALA A 385 -7.52 17.24 -4.53
C ALA A 385 -6.71 17.13 -3.22
N ALA A 386 -6.24 18.27 -2.70
CA ALA A 386 -5.45 18.34 -1.46
C ALA A 386 -6.13 17.75 -0.19
N CYS A 387 -7.39 17.33 -0.30
CA CYS A 387 -8.16 16.64 0.74
C CYS A 387 -8.16 15.10 0.63
N LEU A 388 -7.74 14.54 -0.51
CA LEU A 388 -7.70 13.09 -0.76
C LEU A 388 -6.37 12.47 -0.34
N HIS A 389 -5.29 13.21 -0.47
CA HIS A 389 -4.16 13.07 0.43
C HIS A 389 -4.52 13.84 1.68
N GLY A 390 -4.95 13.11 2.71
CA GLY A 390 -5.03 13.65 4.05
C GLY A 390 -3.73 14.37 4.35
N ARG A 391 -3.74 15.70 4.17
CA ARG A 391 -2.97 16.62 4.99
C ARG A 391 -3.41 16.30 6.40
N VAL A 392 -2.75 15.32 6.99
CA VAL A 392 -2.37 15.47 8.37
C VAL A 392 -1.31 16.56 8.31
N ASP A 393 -1.80 17.80 8.30
CA ASP A 393 -0.99 19.01 8.28
C ASP A 393 -0.02 18.95 9.47
N GLY A 394 1.18 19.52 9.32
CA GLY A 394 2.07 19.80 10.45
C GLY A 394 3.48 19.25 10.24
N VAL A 395 4.38 20.16 9.85
CA VAL A 395 5.82 20.00 9.62
C VAL A 395 6.19 19.50 8.20
N PRO A 396 7.11 20.17 7.46
CA PRO A 396 7.56 19.79 6.11
C PRO A 396 8.11 18.36 5.92
N ASP A 397 8.17 17.58 7.01
CA ASP A 397 8.80 16.28 7.07
C ASP A 397 7.97 15.22 7.82
N GLY A 398 6.73 15.47 8.26
CA GLY A 398 5.97 14.44 8.99
C GLY A 398 4.55 14.85 9.40
N ILE A 399 3.96 14.06 10.29
CA ILE A 399 2.66 14.26 10.92
C ILE A 399 2.88 14.81 12.33
N ALA A 400 2.35 15.99 12.63
CA ALA A 400 2.42 16.54 13.97
C ALA A 400 1.43 15.87 14.94
N ILE A 401 1.89 15.60 16.14
CA ILE A 401 1.13 15.00 17.23
C ILE A 401 1.46 15.70 18.55
N VAL A 402 0.61 15.55 19.56
CA VAL A 402 0.84 16.06 20.90
C VAL A 402 0.57 14.98 21.93
N GLY A 403 1.38 14.98 22.99
CA GLY A 403 1.25 14.03 24.08
C GLY A 403 2.03 14.43 25.31
N ASP A 404 1.62 13.93 26.46
CA ASP A 404 2.36 13.95 27.72
C ASP A 404 3.28 12.72 27.77
N TRP A 405 4.43 12.81 27.09
CA TRP A 405 5.33 11.67 26.89
C TRP A 405 6.09 11.26 28.17
N ASN A 406 6.14 12.14 29.17
CA ASN A 406 6.91 11.99 30.40
C ASN A 406 6.04 11.96 31.67
N GLY A 407 4.71 12.08 31.55
CA GLY A 407 3.74 11.94 32.63
C GLY A 407 3.71 13.13 33.60
N ASP A 408 4.05 14.34 33.13
CA ASP A 408 4.07 15.54 33.97
C ASP A 408 2.77 16.37 33.91
N GLY A 409 1.79 15.89 33.16
CA GLY A 409 0.49 16.49 32.90
C GLY A 409 0.50 17.51 31.76
N ILE A 410 1.64 17.80 31.14
CA ILE A 410 1.77 18.80 30.07
C ILE A 410 1.90 18.11 28.72
N LYS A 411 1.00 18.44 27.79
CA LYS A 411 1.11 18.00 26.40
C LYS A 411 2.25 18.76 25.72
N THR A 412 3.14 18.00 25.07
CA THR A 412 4.34 18.47 24.41
C THR A 412 4.44 17.90 22.98
N PRO A 413 5.31 18.45 22.12
CA PRO A 413 5.27 18.20 20.68
C PRO A 413 5.84 16.83 20.29
N GLY A 414 5.27 16.24 19.24
CA GLY A 414 5.86 15.11 18.53
C GLY A 414 5.67 15.25 17.01
N VAL A 415 6.51 14.54 16.25
CA VAL A 415 6.41 14.41 14.79
C VAL A 415 6.60 12.95 14.39
N VAL A 416 5.73 12.44 13.52
CA VAL A 416 5.84 11.09 12.95
C VAL A 416 6.19 11.19 11.46
N LYS A 417 7.34 10.63 11.06
CA LYS A 417 7.82 10.61 9.68
C LYS A 417 8.11 9.20 9.25
N ASP A 418 7.41 8.71 8.23
CA ASP A 418 7.65 7.39 7.63
C ASP A 418 7.69 6.23 8.66
N GLY A 419 6.82 6.28 9.69
CA GLY A 419 6.78 5.30 10.78
C GLY A 419 7.80 5.54 11.91
N ARG A 420 8.59 6.62 11.82
CA ARG A 420 9.53 7.03 12.87
C ARG A 420 8.97 8.17 13.69
N TRP A 421 8.99 8.01 15.00
CA TRP A 421 8.43 8.93 15.98
C TRP A 421 9.54 9.77 16.60
N TYR A 422 9.31 11.08 16.66
CA TYR A 422 10.23 12.09 17.19
C TYR A 422 9.49 12.89 18.27
N LEU A 423 9.67 12.52 19.54
CA LEU A 423 8.95 13.11 20.67
C LEU A 423 9.85 14.07 21.44
N ARG A 424 9.27 15.17 21.91
CA ARG A 424 9.98 16.19 22.68
C ARG A 424 9.21 16.49 23.95
N ASN A 425 9.89 16.42 25.09
CA ASN A 425 9.32 16.60 26.44
C ASN A 425 9.23 18.07 26.85
N SER A 426 9.23 19.01 25.89
CA SER A 426 9.12 20.44 26.20
C SER A 426 8.55 21.25 25.04
N ASN A 427 7.77 22.28 25.38
CA ASN A 427 7.24 23.29 24.45
C ASN A 427 8.31 24.34 24.08
N THR A 428 9.45 23.87 23.56
CA THR A 428 10.61 24.69 23.17
C THR A 428 11.22 24.17 21.87
N PRO A 429 12.04 24.94 21.13
CA PRO A 429 12.75 24.41 19.96
C PRO A 429 13.90 23.48 20.37
N GLY A 430 14.24 22.52 19.52
CA GLY A 430 15.36 21.60 19.72
C GLY A 430 15.17 20.23 19.08
N PRO A 431 16.15 19.31 19.22
CA PRO A 431 16.03 17.93 18.73
C PRO A 431 14.95 17.15 19.49
N ALA A 432 14.56 15.99 19.00
CA ALA A 432 13.70 15.08 19.76
C ALA A 432 14.45 14.55 21.01
N ASP A 433 13.73 14.40 22.12
CA ASP A 433 14.25 13.74 23.33
C ASP A 433 14.11 12.21 23.21
N ILE A 434 13.11 11.74 22.46
CA ILE A 434 12.83 10.32 22.25
C ILE A 434 12.64 10.07 20.75
N VAL A 435 13.36 9.07 20.22
CA VAL A 435 13.27 8.68 18.80
C VAL A 435 13.20 7.16 18.67
N PHE A 436 12.18 6.65 17.97
CA PHE A 436 11.99 5.21 17.73
C PHE A 436 11.10 4.95 16.52
N ASP A 437 11.11 3.71 16.02
CA ASP A 437 10.25 3.27 14.94
C ASP A 437 9.03 2.51 15.48
N PHE A 438 7.84 2.89 15.01
CA PHE A 438 6.58 2.20 15.29
C PHE A 438 5.56 2.44 14.17
N GLY A 439 5.01 1.35 13.63
CA GLY A 439 4.09 1.39 12.49
C GLY A 439 4.79 1.39 11.13
N LEU A 440 3.99 1.57 10.08
CA LEU A 440 4.42 1.71 8.69
C LEU A 440 4.29 3.17 8.22
N PRO A 441 5.01 3.58 7.16
CA PRO A 441 4.92 4.93 6.61
C PRO A 441 3.51 5.40 6.21
N THR A 442 2.60 4.45 5.94
CA THR A 442 1.22 4.72 5.52
C THR A 442 0.21 4.77 6.66
N ASP A 443 0.63 4.45 7.88
CA ASP A 443 -0.30 4.38 9.00
C ASP A 443 -0.63 5.79 9.52
N VAL A 444 -1.84 5.94 10.08
CA VAL A 444 -2.26 7.20 10.71
C VAL A 444 -1.90 7.15 12.20
N PRO A 445 -1.03 8.05 12.71
CA PRO A 445 -0.67 8.04 14.11
C PRO A 445 -1.81 8.59 14.98
N VAL A 446 -1.93 8.02 16.18
CA VAL A 446 -2.83 8.44 17.26
C VAL A 446 -2.08 8.37 18.57
N VAL A 447 -2.52 9.13 19.57
CA VAL A 447 -1.81 9.29 20.84
C VAL A 447 -2.82 9.26 21.98
N GLY A 448 -2.48 8.58 23.06
CA GLY A 448 -3.26 8.56 24.30
C GLY A 448 -2.59 7.71 25.36
N ASP A 449 -3.10 7.81 26.59
CA ASP A 449 -2.74 6.95 27.71
C ASP A 449 -3.57 5.66 27.65
N TRP A 450 -3.09 4.66 26.89
CA TRP A 450 -3.89 3.47 26.60
C TRP A 450 -4.01 2.47 27.76
N ASN A 451 -3.13 2.57 28.76
CA ASN A 451 -3.06 1.66 29.91
C ASN A 451 -3.37 2.33 31.26
N GLY A 452 -3.56 3.65 31.28
CA GLY A 452 -3.92 4.44 32.46
C GLY A 452 -2.75 4.70 33.41
N ASP A 453 -1.52 4.78 32.89
CA ASP A 453 -0.32 5.03 33.70
C ASP A 453 0.05 6.51 33.83
N GLY A 454 -0.74 7.39 33.19
CA GLY A 454 -0.55 8.83 33.14
C GLY A 454 0.39 9.29 32.03
N ILE A 455 0.90 8.38 31.17
CA ILE A 455 1.82 8.71 30.08
C ILE A 455 1.14 8.45 28.74
N ASP A 456 1.12 9.47 27.90
CA ASP A 456 0.69 9.28 26.52
C ASP A 456 1.71 8.45 25.75
N SER A 457 1.19 7.47 25.00
CA SER A 457 1.99 6.52 24.24
C SER A 457 1.47 6.34 22.80
N PRO A 458 2.30 5.78 21.90
CA PRO A 458 2.00 5.76 20.48
C PRO A 458 0.90 4.76 20.12
N GLY A 459 0.05 5.13 19.17
CA GLY A 459 -0.81 4.20 18.45
C GLY A 459 -0.78 4.50 16.96
N VAL A 460 -1.12 3.50 16.14
CA VAL A 460 -1.29 3.68 14.70
C VAL A 460 -2.55 3.00 14.20
N VAL A 461 -3.21 3.60 13.22
CA VAL A 461 -4.40 3.05 12.56
C VAL A 461 -4.05 2.64 11.15
N ARG A 462 -4.36 1.38 10.81
CA ARG A 462 -4.15 0.79 9.48
C ARG A 462 -5.37 -0.02 9.09
N ASP A 463 -6.01 0.36 7.99
CA ASP A 463 -7.17 -0.35 7.43
C ASP A 463 -8.27 -0.65 8.48
N GLY A 464 -8.55 0.33 9.36
CA GLY A 464 -9.54 0.23 10.44
C GLY A 464 -9.08 -0.52 11.70
N VAL A 465 -7.88 -1.10 11.70
CA VAL A 465 -7.28 -1.77 12.86
C VAL A 465 -6.40 -0.79 13.62
N TRP A 466 -6.58 -0.74 14.94
CA TRP A 466 -5.79 0.09 15.85
C TRP A 466 -4.69 -0.74 16.49
N TYR A 467 -3.46 -0.27 16.38
CA TYR A 467 -2.26 -0.88 16.95
C TYR A 467 -1.72 0.06 18.03
N LEU A 468 -1.88 -0.31 19.30
CA LEU A 468 -1.55 0.55 20.44
C LEU A 468 -0.30 0.05 21.16
N ARG A 469 0.57 0.96 21.57
CA ARG A 469 1.75 0.71 22.40
C ARG A 469 1.54 1.31 23.77
N PHE A 470 2.00 0.65 24.81
CA PHE A 470 1.98 1.18 26.18
C PHE A 470 3.27 1.93 26.55
N THR A 471 4.22 2.04 25.63
CA THR A 471 5.54 2.62 25.89
C THR A 471 6.05 3.44 24.70
N ASN A 472 6.83 4.48 25.02
CA ASN A 472 7.49 5.39 24.08
C ASN A 472 8.84 4.83 23.56
N ASP A 473 8.83 3.62 23.02
CA ASP A 473 9.99 2.93 22.44
C ASP A 473 9.60 2.07 21.22
N ALA A 474 10.60 1.45 20.58
CA ALA A 474 10.39 0.64 19.38
C ALA A 474 9.81 -0.75 19.68
N GLY A 475 9.05 -1.32 18.73
CA GLY A 475 8.64 -2.73 18.75
C GLY A 475 7.23 -2.99 18.22
N PHE A 476 6.65 -4.13 18.61
CA PHE A 476 5.29 -4.51 18.21
C PHE A 476 4.23 -3.86 19.11
N ALA A 477 3.02 -3.69 18.58
CA ALA A 477 1.90 -3.19 19.37
C ALA A 477 1.58 -4.14 20.53
N ASP A 478 1.26 -3.58 21.69
CA ASP A 478 0.79 -4.30 22.87
C ASP A 478 -0.68 -4.73 22.69
N LEU A 479 -1.47 -3.90 21.99
CA LEU A 479 -2.84 -4.22 21.59
C LEU A 479 -3.02 -4.07 20.08
N GLU A 480 -3.68 -5.06 19.49
CA GLU A 480 -4.22 -5.01 18.13
C GLU A 480 -5.75 -5.11 18.22
N LEU A 481 -6.42 -4.01 17.88
CA LEU A 481 -7.85 -3.84 18.07
C LEU A 481 -8.52 -3.66 16.72
N PRO A 482 -9.11 -4.73 16.14
CA PRO A 482 -10.04 -4.57 15.04
C PRO A 482 -11.33 -3.96 15.59
N LEU A 483 -11.53 -2.67 15.31
CA LEU A 483 -12.72 -1.94 15.74
C LEU A 483 -13.76 -1.96 14.63
N ASP A 484 -15.03 -2.14 15.00
CA ASP A 484 -16.17 -2.03 14.06
C ASP A 484 -16.60 -0.56 13.98
N LEU A 485 -15.64 0.31 13.67
CA LEU A 485 -15.83 1.75 13.47
C LEU A 485 -15.81 2.06 11.97
N PRO A 486 -16.57 3.07 11.51
CA PRO A 486 -16.53 3.45 10.11
C PRO A 486 -15.18 4.09 9.76
N ASP A 487 -14.83 4.15 8.47
CA ASP A 487 -13.67 4.92 8.02
C ASP A 487 -13.86 6.41 8.33
N GLY A 488 -12.83 7.07 8.85
CA GLY A 488 -12.87 8.49 9.18
C GLY A 488 -11.58 8.97 9.82
N ILE A 489 -11.63 10.15 10.43
CA ILE A 489 -10.48 10.73 11.13
C ILE A 489 -10.40 10.06 12.51
N PRO A 490 -9.31 9.34 12.81
CA PRO A 490 -9.16 8.71 14.12
C PRO A 490 -8.89 9.78 15.19
N VAL A 491 -9.50 9.58 16.35
CA VAL A 491 -9.35 10.44 17.53
C VAL A 491 -9.21 9.56 18.78
N ALA A 492 -8.57 10.08 19.82
CA ALA A 492 -8.40 9.36 21.08
C ALA A 492 -8.56 10.33 22.25
N GLY A 493 -9.09 9.81 23.35
CA GLY A 493 -9.30 10.57 24.57
C GLY A 493 -9.89 9.71 25.68
N ASP A 494 -9.84 10.21 26.90
CA ASP A 494 -10.52 9.63 28.06
C ASP A 494 -11.98 10.10 28.09
N TRP A 495 -12.86 9.40 27.36
CA TRP A 495 -14.26 9.78 27.25
C TRP A 495 -15.06 9.56 28.54
N THR A 496 -14.57 8.69 29.43
CA THR A 496 -15.26 8.23 30.65
C THR A 496 -14.73 8.88 31.91
N GLY A 497 -13.56 9.51 31.87
CA GLY A 497 -12.87 10.10 33.01
C GLY A 497 -12.25 9.06 33.94
N ASP A 498 -11.90 7.89 33.42
CA ASP A 498 -11.30 6.80 34.20
C ASP A 498 -9.76 6.76 34.16
N GLY A 499 -9.16 7.72 33.46
CA GLY A 499 -7.73 7.85 33.23
C GLY A 499 -7.23 7.08 32.03
N VAL A 500 -8.07 6.35 31.28
CA VAL A 500 -7.65 5.56 30.12
C VAL A 500 -8.16 6.17 28.83
N SER A 501 -7.24 6.54 27.94
CA SER A 501 -7.56 6.95 26.59
C SER A 501 -8.07 5.77 25.77
N THR A 502 -9.15 5.99 25.01
CA THR A 502 -9.80 4.96 24.20
C THR A 502 -10.12 5.46 22.78
N PRO A 503 -10.17 4.56 21.78
CA PRO A 503 -10.37 4.93 20.38
C PRO A 503 -11.70 5.62 20.06
N GLY A 504 -11.67 6.48 19.05
CA GLY A 504 -12.83 7.01 18.38
C GLY A 504 -12.56 7.36 16.92
N VAL A 505 -13.62 7.54 16.14
CA VAL A 505 -13.54 8.00 14.75
C VAL A 505 -14.58 9.07 14.48
N VAL A 506 -14.17 10.12 13.76
CA VAL A 506 -15.07 11.18 13.27
C VAL A 506 -15.24 11.06 11.76
N ARG A 507 -16.48 10.93 11.31
CA ARG A 507 -16.83 10.83 9.89
C ARG A 507 -18.00 11.75 9.57
N ASN A 508 -17.79 12.72 8.69
CA ASN A 508 -18.84 13.63 8.22
C ASN A 508 -19.60 14.34 9.36
N GLY A 509 -18.91 14.71 10.44
CA GLY A 509 -19.51 15.33 11.63
C GLY A 509 -20.18 14.36 12.61
N GLN A 510 -20.15 13.06 12.34
CA GLN A 510 -20.58 12.03 13.27
C GLN A 510 -19.38 11.46 14.04
N TRP A 511 -19.48 11.46 15.36
CA TRP A 511 -18.47 10.93 16.28
C TRP A 511 -18.88 9.52 16.70
N HIS A 512 -17.94 8.58 16.64
CA HIS A 512 -18.10 7.19 17.05
C HIS A 512 -17.03 6.87 18.07
N LEU A 513 -17.39 6.74 19.35
CA LEU A 513 -16.45 6.59 20.47
C LEU A 513 -16.55 5.19 21.08
N ARG A 514 -15.40 4.58 21.38
CA ARG A 514 -15.28 3.38 22.22
C ARG A 514 -14.90 3.82 23.63
N ASN A 515 -15.53 3.25 24.65
CA ASN A 515 -15.21 3.49 26.06
C ASN A 515 -14.26 2.43 26.62
N SER A 516 -13.64 1.61 25.76
CA SER A 516 -12.67 0.60 26.18
C SER A 516 -11.71 0.19 25.06
N ASN A 517 -10.49 -0.21 25.44
CA ASN A 517 -9.48 -0.78 24.54
C ASN A 517 -9.75 -2.27 24.25
N THR A 518 -10.96 -2.57 23.77
CA THR A 518 -11.39 -3.91 23.34
C THR A 518 -12.05 -3.86 21.96
N PRO A 519 -11.97 -4.95 21.16
CA PRO A 519 -12.66 -5.03 19.86
C PRO A 519 -14.16 -4.83 20.00
N GLY A 520 -14.79 -4.18 19.03
CA GLY A 520 -16.24 -3.97 19.01
C GLY A 520 -16.68 -2.68 18.33
N PRO A 521 -18.00 -2.45 18.26
CA PRO A 521 -18.59 -1.24 17.70
C PRO A 521 -18.49 -0.07 18.68
N ALA A 522 -18.75 1.15 18.21
CA ALA A 522 -18.84 2.32 19.07
C ALA A 522 -19.86 2.14 20.22
N ASP A 523 -19.48 2.57 21.42
CA ASP A 523 -20.36 2.64 22.58
C ASP A 523 -21.23 3.90 22.55
N THR A 524 -20.66 5.00 22.04
CA THR A 524 -21.34 6.30 21.92
C THR A 524 -21.28 6.81 20.49
N VAL A 525 -22.42 7.23 19.94
CA VAL A 525 -22.52 7.81 18.59
C VAL A 525 -23.39 9.06 18.62
N PHE A 526 -22.87 10.18 18.12
CA PHE A 526 -23.57 11.47 18.09
C PHE A 526 -23.03 12.38 16.98
N TYR A 527 -23.75 13.46 16.69
CA TYR A 527 -23.38 14.48 15.72
C TYR A 527 -22.85 15.74 16.40
N PHE A 528 -21.65 16.15 15.98
CA PHE A 528 -21.08 17.44 16.33
C PHE A 528 -20.12 17.93 15.24
N GLY A 529 -20.39 19.12 14.72
CA GLY A 529 -19.71 19.67 13.54
C GLY A 529 -20.39 19.28 12.22
N ILE A 530 -19.74 19.65 11.11
CA ILE A 530 -20.19 19.34 9.75
C ILE A 530 -19.06 18.69 8.93
N PRO A 531 -19.35 18.07 7.77
CA PRO A 531 -18.31 17.53 6.90
C PRO A 531 -17.27 18.58 6.52
N GLY A 532 -15.99 18.24 6.68
CA GLY A 532 -14.85 19.11 6.38
C GLY A 532 -14.29 19.86 7.60
N ASP A 533 -14.98 19.84 8.74
CA ASP A 533 -14.41 20.34 9.99
C ASP A 533 -13.26 19.44 10.48
N ARG A 534 -12.27 20.03 11.14
CA ARG A 534 -11.13 19.30 11.73
C ARG A 534 -11.44 18.96 13.19
N PRO A 535 -11.49 17.68 13.59
CA PRO A 535 -11.78 17.31 14.97
C PRO A 535 -10.57 17.59 15.87
N VAL A 536 -10.86 17.96 17.11
CA VAL A 536 -9.90 18.10 18.22
C VAL A 536 -10.53 17.52 19.48
N VAL A 537 -9.69 17.06 20.40
CA VAL A 537 -10.11 16.38 21.63
C VAL A 537 -9.35 16.97 22.81
N GLY A 538 -10.05 17.17 23.93
CA GLY A 538 -9.39 17.52 25.18
C GLY A 538 -10.35 17.85 26.32
N ASP A 539 -9.83 17.83 27.53
CA ASP A 539 -10.53 18.29 28.74
C ASP A 539 -10.40 19.81 28.94
N TRP A 540 -11.20 20.59 28.20
CA TRP A 540 -11.30 22.05 28.40
C TRP A 540 -12.10 22.46 29.63
N THR A 541 -12.66 21.51 30.38
CA THR A 541 -13.45 21.80 31.59
C THR A 541 -12.67 21.56 32.87
N GLY A 542 -11.55 20.83 32.80
CA GLY A 542 -10.79 20.36 33.96
C GLY A 542 -11.51 19.24 34.74
N SER A 543 -12.44 18.52 34.12
CA SER A 543 -13.21 17.46 34.77
C SER A 543 -12.50 16.11 34.78
N GLY A 544 -11.39 15.97 34.05
CA GLY A 544 -10.76 14.69 33.74
C GLY A 544 -11.42 13.93 32.60
N ILE A 545 -12.40 14.53 31.89
CA ILE A 545 -13.07 13.90 30.75
C ILE A 545 -12.69 14.66 29.49
N ASP A 546 -12.27 13.93 28.47
CA ASP A 546 -12.01 14.50 27.15
C ASP A 546 -13.30 14.68 26.35
N PHE A 547 -13.45 15.86 25.77
CA PHE A 547 -14.66 16.26 25.07
C PHE A 547 -14.43 16.49 23.56
N PRO A 548 -15.51 16.49 22.75
CA PRO A 548 -15.41 16.67 21.29
C PRO A 548 -15.38 18.15 20.89
N GLY A 549 -14.44 18.48 20.01
CA GLY A 549 -14.21 19.83 19.48
C GLY A 549 -14.05 19.77 17.98
N VAL A 550 -14.45 20.83 17.27
CA VAL A 550 -14.25 20.94 15.82
C VAL A 550 -13.74 22.32 15.44
N VAL A 551 -12.86 22.39 14.43
CA VAL A 551 -12.27 23.64 13.95
C VAL A 551 -12.62 23.84 12.48
N ARG A 552 -13.15 25.03 12.17
CA ARG A 552 -13.55 25.44 10.82
C ARG A 552 -12.97 26.81 10.51
N ASN A 553 -12.07 26.88 9.53
CA ASN A 553 -11.48 28.14 9.08
C ASN A 553 -10.86 29.01 10.21
N GLY A 554 -10.25 28.39 11.22
CA GLY A 554 -9.67 29.09 12.39
C GLY A 554 -10.67 29.39 13.51
N ILE A 555 -11.94 29.02 13.34
CA ILE A 555 -12.96 29.12 14.40
C ILE A 555 -13.07 27.78 15.11
N TRP A 556 -12.93 27.81 16.43
CA TRP A 556 -13.01 26.66 17.32
C TRP A 556 -14.42 26.55 17.90
N TYR A 557 -14.96 25.34 17.88
CA TYR A 557 -16.27 24.99 18.42
C TYR A 557 -16.06 23.84 19.41
N LEU A 558 -16.15 24.12 20.70
CA LEU A 558 -15.93 23.14 21.77
C LEU A 558 -17.26 22.80 22.45
N ARG A 559 -17.42 21.55 22.84
CA ARG A 559 -18.64 21.04 23.47
C ARG A 559 -18.33 20.32 24.77
N ASN A 560 -19.20 20.38 25.76
CA ASN A 560 -18.97 19.79 27.09
C ASN A 560 -19.81 18.52 27.30
N SER A 561 -20.12 17.80 26.22
CA SER A 561 -20.89 16.55 26.26
C SER A 561 -20.67 15.68 25.02
N HIS A 562 -20.81 14.36 25.19
CA HIS A 562 -20.81 13.37 24.10
C HIS A 562 -22.24 13.12 23.57
N SER A 563 -22.90 14.19 23.13
CA SER A 563 -24.29 14.14 22.62
C SER A 563 -24.49 15.12 21.47
N ASP A 564 -25.59 14.98 20.72
CA ASP A 564 -25.92 15.90 19.62
C ASP A 564 -26.11 17.34 20.12
N GLY A 565 -25.59 18.32 19.37
CA GLY A 565 -25.94 19.73 19.58
C GLY A 565 -24.93 20.75 19.08
N VAL A 566 -25.09 21.99 19.56
CA VAL A 566 -24.23 23.14 19.23
C VAL A 566 -23.03 23.25 20.18
N ALA A 567 -22.05 24.08 19.84
CA ALA A 567 -20.90 24.30 20.72
C ALA A 567 -21.31 25.04 22.00
N ASP A 568 -20.68 24.69 23.11
CA ASP A 568 -20.79 25.41 24.40
C ASP A 568 -19.82 26.60 24.44
N VAL A 569 -18.67 26.46 23.78
CA VAL A 569 -17.64 27.49 23.67
C VAL A 569 -17.29 27.71 22.20
N THR A 570 -17.17 28.97 21.77
CA THR A 570 -16.78 29.32 20.39
C THR A 570 -15.87 30.55 20.41
N PHE A 571 -14.74 30.45 19.73
CA PHE A 571 -13.76 31.53 19.61
C PHE A 571 -12.91 31.35 18.34
N GLU A 572 -12.19 32.40 17.95
CA GLU A 572 -11.25 32.35 16.82
C GLU A 572 -9.82 32.21 17.32
N TYR A 573 -9.06 31.27 16.77
CA TYR A 573 -7.64 31.14 17.04
C TYR A 573 -6.92 30.45 15.87
N GLY A 574 -5.90 31.12 15.34
CA GLY A 574 -5.16 30.68 14.15
C GLY A 574 -5.84 31.04 12.83
N LEU A 575 -5.22 30.59 11.74
CA LEU A 575 -5.71 30.75 10.37
C LEU A 575 -6.42 29.48 9.90
N GLY A 576 -7.31 29.57 8.91
CA GLY A 576 -7.99 28.40 8.35
C GLY A 576 -7.07 27.34 7.72
N THR A 577 -5.83 27.70 7.42
CA THR A 577 -4.79 26.80 6.90
C THR A 577 -3.97 26.11 7.98
N ASP A 578 -4.03 26.56 9.23
CA ASP A 578 -3.19 26.01 10.30
C ASP A 578 -3.76 24.68 10.79
N LEU A 579 -2.90 23.74 11.19
CA LEU A 579 -3.34 22.50 11.83
C LEU A 579 -3.80 22.81 13.27
N PRO A 580 -5.04 22.48 13.66
CA PRO A 580 -5.47 22.60 15.05
C PRO A 580 -4.96 21.42 15.90
N ILE A 581 -4.50 21.73 17.10
CA ILE A 581 -4.12 20.77 18.15
C ILE A 581 -4.70 21.24 19.48
N ALA A 582 -5.03 20.33 20.39
CA ALA A 582 -5.53 20.68 21.70
C ALA A 582 -4.72 19.97 22.78
N GLY A 583 -4.54 20.63 23.92
CA GLY A 583 -3.75 20.06 25.00
C GLY A 583 -3.62 21.02 26.16
N ARG A 584 -3.18 20.48 27.31
CA ARG A 584 -2.75 21.28 28.45
C ARG A 584 -1.29 21.68 28.21
N TRP A 585 -1.03 22.92 27.84
CA TRP A 585 0.32 23.37 27.44
C TRP A 585 1.19 23.84 28.62
N SER A 586 0.57 24.16 29.75
CA SER A 586 1.24 24.64 30.96
C SER A 586 0.54 24.13 32.24
N GLN A 587 1.27 24.18 33.37
CA GLN A 587 0.72 23.75 34.65
C GLN A 587 -0.45 24.63 35.10
N GLY A 588 -1.54 23.99 35.53
CA GLY A 588 -2.74 24.67 36.02
C GLY A 588 -3.71 25.15 34.93
N ALA A 589 -3.33 25.12 33.65
CA ALA A 589 -4.24 25.36 32.53
C ALA A 589 -5.13 24.14 32.27
N VAL A 590 -6.32 24.33 31.70
CA VAL A 590 -7.13 23.23 31.13
C VAL A 590 -6.64 22.90 29.71
N ALA A 591 -7.24 21.93 29.03
CA ALA A 591 -6.96 21.76 27.61
C ALA A 591 -7.37 23.03 26.85
N ALA A 592 -6.47 23.52 26.01
CA ALA A 592 -6.56 24.81 25.36
C ALA A 592 -6.11 24.67 23.89
N PRO A 593 -6.44 25.64 23.02
CA PRO A 593 -6.14 25.57 21.60
C PRO A 593 -4.65 25.77 21.32
N GLY A 594 -4.14 25.05 20.35
CA GLY A 594 -2.86 25.28 19.72
C GLY A 594 -3.01 25.16 18.21
N VAL A 595 -2.15 25.83 17.45
CA VAL A 595 -2.12 25.68 15.99
C VAL A 595 -0.70 25.52 15.48
N ILE A 596 -0.55 24.72 14.43
CA ILE A 596 0.73 24.52 13.74
C ILE A 596 0.65 25.16 12.37
N ARG A 597 1.50 26.16 12.17
CA ARG A 597 1.68 26.83 10.90
C ARG A 597 3.01 26.40 10.32
N THR A 598 2.97 25.55 9.31
CA THR A 598 4.19 24.90 8.75
C THR A 598 4.92 24.07 9.82
N ASN A 599 6.02 24.57 10.39
CA ASN A 599 6.78 23.98 11.50
C ASN A 599 6.75 24.85 12.78
N VAL A 600 5.95 25.91 12.80
CA VAL A 600 5.81 26.83 13.92
C VAL A 600 4.61 26.42 14.74
N TRP A 601 4.84 26.11 16.01
CA TRP A 601 3.85 25.77 17.02
C TRP A 601 3.43 27.05 17.74
N LEU A 602 2.13 27.30 17.81
CA LEU A 602 1.51 28.49 18.41
C LEU A 602 0.50 28.02 19.44
N LEU A 603 0.88 27.98 20.71
CA LEU A 603 0.08 27.45 21.81
C LEU A 603 -0.52 28.59 22.64
N ASN A 604 -1.81 28.48 22.97
CA ASN A 604 -2.55 29.43 23.81
C ASN A 604 -3.09 28.66 25.02
N ASP A 605 -2.83 29.19 26.22
CA ASP A 605 -3.22 28.56 27.50
C ASP A 605 -4.69 28.82 27.87
N GLY A 606 -5.36 29.74 27.15
CA GLY A 606 -6.77 30.11 27.29
C GLY A 606 -7.65 29.65 26.14
N GLN A 607 -8.97 29.64 26.36
CA GLN A 607 -9.98 29.33 25.33
C GLN A 607 -10.53 30.64 24.72
N ASP A 608 -9.63 31.43 24.15
CA ASP A 608 -9.96 32.78 23.72
C ASP A 608 -9.30 33.17 22.39
N THR A 609 -9.45 34.45 22.04
CA THR A 609 -8.91 35.03 20.80
C THR A 609 -7.52 35.64 20.97
N SER A 610 -6.88 35.41 22.12
CA SER A 610 -5.56 35.97 22.39
C SER A 610 -4.50 35.36 21.46
N VAL A 611 -3.37 36.08 21.36
CA VAL A 611 -2.20 35.58 20.64
C VAL A 611 -1.59 34.40 21.40
N ALA A 612 -0.78 33.60 20.72
CA ALA A 612 -0.07 32.49 21.36
C ALA A 612 0.77 32.96 22.56
N ASP A 613 0.59 32.31 23.71
CA ASP A 613 1.44 32.48 24.89
C ASP A 613 2.82 31.86 24.66
N THR A 614 2.85 30.73 23.94
CA THR A 614 4.07 30.00 23.63
C THR A 614 4.21 29.79 22.12
N GLN A 615 5.38 30.15 21.58
CA GLN A 615 5.71 29.96 20.17
C GLN A 615 7.11 29.38 20.00
N PHE A 616 7.24 28.32 19.19
CA PHE A 616 8.54 27.73 18.86
C PHE A 616 8.49 26.97 17.53
N ILE A 617 9.68 26.54 17.07
CA ILE A 617 9.83 25.71 15.88
C ILE A 617 10.19 24.29 16.33
N TYR A 618 9.48 23.29 15.81
CA TYR A 618 9.83 21.88 15.98
C TYR A 618 9.49 21.11 14.71
N GLY A 619 10.37 20.17 14.32
CA GLY A 619 10.16 19.31 13.16
C GLY A 619 10.93 19.66 11.87
N SER A 620 11.68 20.77 11.81
CA SER A 620 12.47 21.12 10.61
C SER A 620 13.94 20.75 10.74
N GLY A 621 14.44 19.85 9.88
CA GLY A 621 15.88 19.63 9.59
C GLY A 621 16.79 19.18 10.74
N ILE A 622 16.33 19.20 11.98
CA ILE A 622 17.06 18.92 13.22
C ILE A 622 16.15 18.07 14.13
N LEU A 623 15.76 16.90 13.64
CA LEU A 623 14.95 15.96 14.41
C LEU A 623 15.80 14.92 15.15
N GLU A 624 16.98 14.60 14.63
CA GLU A 624 17.90 13.66 15.26
C GLU A 624 18.72 14.36 16.36
N PRO A 625 18.92 13.73 17.53
CA PRO A 625 19.92 14.16 18.48
C PRO A 625 21.33 14.05 17.86
N ALA A 626 22.21 14.99 18.20
CA ALA A 626 23.58 15.08 17.68
C ALA A 626 24.50 13.94 18.14
#